data_AF-A0A0G0ANG0-F1
#
_entry.id   AF-A0A0G0ANG0-F1
#
_cell.length_a   1.000
_cell.length_b   1.000
_cell.length_c   1.000
_cell.angle_alpha   90.00
_cell.angle_beta   90.00
_cell.angle_gamma   90.00
#
_symmetry.space_group_name_H-M   'P 1'
#
loop_
_entity.id
_entity.type
_entity.pdbx_description
1 polymer ?
#
loop_
_entity_poly.entity_id
_entity_poly.type
_entity_poly.pdbx_seq_one_letter_code
_entity_poly.pdbx_strand_id
1 'polypeptide(L)'
;MKKIFKIIFVIVIFLFINESKPIFPSLSSDILAVNSKKPALDTCHYETFYIDKSNSVIVCNMMSLEKIMSLPLFKLVKETKKQNFQFYYFKKDHKEAPFFIYVVVPVFKKEELHRDAFWKQRCDLLDYFKTFDLKIGSTQLLDIAIQACIICNGVTGGRNAYWDIALENSQTKFKEITNRYYAGETYKSNENVLNSEGYSHTKLFSWIYYVESLVIRKLCNSKGKISILEIGSSFGNSIFTKAELLTGANIKFLGIDINNELVDTAKRYVQHNRLENVEFLAGDITQPDWKIKALEKNQGQLFDVVTASHLLEHLKPSGNKHSLIDFIVEWFDMARYALVLSVPLEEEISQVSDHFDYFTVPKLEALTKEIRAIFNNQVEVDCNYIASGILIIKKQG
;
A
#
# COMPACT_ATOMS: atom_id res chain seq x y z
N MET A 1 -27.43 13.08 47.55
CA MET A 1 -28.15 11.81 47.34
C MET A 1 -28.59 11.73 45.89
N LYS A 2 -28.13 10.68 45.18
CA LYS A 2 -28.74 9.94 44.04
C LYS A 2 -29.57 10.74 43.01
N LYS A 3 -29.06 10.94 41.77
CA LYS A 3 -29.21 10.05 40.57
C LYS A 3 -30.61 10.23 39.90
N ILE A 4 -30.83 10.40 38.58
CA ILE A 4 -30.11 9.98 37.35
C ILE A 4 -30.77 10.62 36.09
N PHE A 5 -29.93 11.05 35.14
CA PHE A 5 -30.00 11.11 33.64
C PHE A 5 -31.15 11.83 32.91
N LYS A 6 -30.91 12.94 32.19
CA LYS A 6 -30.25 13.12 30.85
C LYS A 6 -30.90 12.30 29.73
N ILE A 7 -31.56 12.99 28.78
CA ILE A 7 -31.39 12.90 27.32
C ILE A 7 -32.12 14.11 26.71
N ILE A 8 -31.36 15.13 26.30
CA ILE A 8 -31.72 16.10 25.25
C ILE A 8 -30.39 16.47 24.55
N PHE A 9 -30.44 16.49 23.22
CA PHE A 9 -29.56 17.17 22.25
C PHE A 9 -28.41 16.41 21.53
N VAL A 10 -28.58 16.35 20.20
CA VAL A 10 -27.62 16.58 19.09
C VAL A 10 -27.41 15.43 18.08
N ILE A 11 -27.91 15.72 16.88
CA ILE A 11 -27.53 15.22 15.55
C ILE A 11 -26.01 15.34 15.34
N VAL A 12 -25.26 14.24 15.16
CA VAL A 12 -23.96 14.19 14.45
C VAL A 12 -23.67 12.74 13.97
N ILE A 13 -23.56 12.61 12.64
CA ILE A 13 -22.79 11.63 11.84
C ILE A 13 -23.29 10.16 11.78
N PHE A 14 -24.17 9.94 10.80
CA PHE A 14 -24.09 8.79 9.89
C PHE A 14 -22.80 8.92 9.06
N LEU A 15 -22.00 7.84 8.96
CA LEU A 15 -21.31 7.33 7.75
C LEU A 15 -20.07 6.51 8.13
N PHE A 16 -20.17 5.20 7.83
CA PHE A 16 -19.14 4.18 7.57
C PHE A 16 -19.37 2.86 8.32
N ILE A 17 -20.55 2.28 8.08
CA ILE A 17 -20.69 0.83 7.97
C ILE A 17 -21.40 0.62 6.64
N ASN A 18 -20.63 0.50 5.57
CA ASN A 18 -21.16 0.18 4.25
C ASN A 18 -21.22 -1.35 4.12
N GLU A 19 -22.05 -2.00 4.93
CA GLU A 19 -22.54 -3.36 4.64
C GLU A 19 -23.96 -3.24 4.06
N SER A 20 -24.06 -2.61 2.89
CA SER A 20 -25.23 -2.79 2.04
C SER A 20 -24.88 -3.89 1.03
N LYS A 21 -25.10 -5.15 1.40
CA LYS A 21 -25.20 -6.23 0.40
C LYS A 21 -26.32 -5.84 -0.56
N PRO A 22 -26.07 -5.71 -1.88
CA PRO A 22 -27.14 -5.42 -2.83
C PRO A 22 -28.21 -6.51 -2.77
N ILE A 23 -29.47 -6.11 -2.65
CA ILE A 23 -30.64 -6.99 -2.77
C ILE A 23 -30.83 -7.26 -4.27
N PHE A 24 -30.02 -8.13 -4.84
CA PHE A 24 -30.24 -8.70 -6.17
C PHE A 24 -30.01 -10.21 -6.09
N PRO A 25 -30.65 -11.03 -6.94
CA PRO A 25 -30.18 -12.41 -7.15
C PRO A 25 -28.70 -12.31 -7.50
N SER A 26 -27.85 -12.92 -6.69
CA SER A 26 -26.41 -12.82 -6.87
C SER A 26 -26.06 -13.24 -8.30
N LEU A 27 -25.09 -12.60 -8.95
CA LEU A 27 -24.58 -13.16 -10.21
C LEU A 27 -24.18 -14.64 -10.04
N SER A 28 -23.76 -15.01 -8.82
CA SER A 28 -23.57 -16.41 -8.46
C SER A 28 -24.87 -17.21 -8.62
N SER A 29 -26.05 -16.73 -8.21
CA SER A 29 -27.30 -17.46 -8.42
C SER A 29 -27.67 -17.61 -9.89
N ASP A 30 -27.38 -16.67 -10.79
CA ASP A 30 -27.69 -16.85 -12.22
C ASP A 30 -26.67 -17.78 -12.92
N ILE A 31 -25.38 -17.63 -12.59
CA ILE A 31 -24.32 -18.54 -13.05
C ILE A 31 -24.53 -19.96 -12.46
N LEU A 32 -25.02 -20.08 -11.22
CA LEU A 32 -25.31 -21.35 -10.55
C LEU A 32 -26.69 -21.92 -10.96
N ALA A 33 -27.71 -21.09 -11.21
CA ALA A 33 -29.08 -21.53 -11.55
C ALA A 33 -29.17 -22.10 -12.96
N VAL A 34 -28.42 -21.56 -13.93
CA VAL A 34 -28.27 -22.17 -15.26
C VAL A 34 -27.60 -23.55 -15.17
N ASN A 35 -26.87 -23.84 -14.08
CA ASN A 35 -25.98 -24.99 -13.95
C ASN A 35 -26.44 -26.07 -12.94
N SER A 36 -27.64 -25.97 -12.38
CA SER A 36 -28.19 -26.92 -11.39
C SER A 36 -28.42 -28.37 -11.89
N LYS A 37 -27.94 -28.74 -13.09
CA LYS A 37 -28.12 -30.09 -13.67
C LYS A 37 -26.83 -30.83 -14.08
N LYS A 38 -25.61 -30.32 -13.81
CA LYS A 38 -24.37 -31.09 -14.07
C LYS A 38 -23.27 -30.88 -13.00
N PRO A 39 -22.69 -31.96 -12.43
CA PRO A 39 -21.64 -31.90 -11.39
C PRO A 39 -20.22 -31.59 -11.94
N ALA A 40 -20.09 -31.08 -13.16
CA ALA A 40 -18.79 -30.93 -13.83
C ALA A 40 -18.07 -29.59 -13.57
N LEU A 41 -18.51 -28.81 -12.56
CA LEU A 41 -18.11 -27.41 -12.39
C LEU A 41 -17.29 -27.08 -11.13
N ASP A 42 -16.82 -28.08 -10.38
CA ASP A 42 -15.89 -27.91 -9.24
C ASP A 42 -14.51 -27.29 -9.61
N THR A 43 -14.32 -26.81 -10.84
CA THR A 43 -13.05 -26.28 -11.37
C THR A 43 -13.12 -24.81 -11.84
N CYS A 44 -14.24 -24.12 -11.63
CA CYS A 44 -14.36 -22.70 -11.96
C CYS A 44 -13.79 -21.81 -10.86
N HIS A 45 -12.64 -21.20 -11.12
CA HIS A 45 -12.05 -20.17 -10.25
C HIS A 45 -12.34 -18.78 -10.82
N TYR A 46 -13.34 -18.11 -10.24
CA TYR A 46 -13.65 -16.71 -10.54
C TYR A 46 -14.04 -15.97 -9.26
N GLU A 47 -13.84 -14.65 -9.27
CA GLU A 47 -14.31 -13.75 -8.22
C GLU A 47 -15.08 -12.60 -8.88
N THR A 48 -16.10 -12.09 -8.19
CA THR A 48 -16.92 -10.97 -8.69
C THR A 48 -16.80 -9.77 -7.75
N PHE A 49 -16.44 -8.63 -8.33
CA PHE A 49 -16.38 -7.34 -7.67
C PHE A 49 -17.49 -6.46 -8.23
N TYR A 50 -18.28 -5.84 -7.36
CA TYR A 50 -19.31 -4.90 -7.79
C TYR A 50 -18.72 -3.48 -7.77
N ILE A 51 -18.78 -2.79 -8.92
CA ILE A 51 -18.37 -1.39 -9.02
C ILE A 51 -19.53 -0.50 -8.55
N ASP A 52 -20.71 -0.75 -9.10
CA ASP A 52 -21.96 -0.09 -8.72
C ASP A 52 -23.16 -1.02 -8.99
N LYS A 53 -24.38 -0.48 -8.98
CA LYS A 53 -25.61 -1.26 -9.19
C LYS A 53 -25.74 -1.85 -10.61
N SER A 54 -25.05 -1.29 -11.59
CA SER A 54 -25.17 -1.62 -13.02
C SER A 54 -23.89 -2.20 -13.62
N ASN A 55 -22.77 -2.15 -12.88
CA ASN A 55 -21.45 -2.55 -13.33
C ASN A 55 -20.79 -3.54 -12.37
N SER A 56 -20.30 -4.66 -12.92
CA SER A 56 -19.51 -5.65 -12.19
C SER A 56 -18.23 -6.02 -12.92
N VAL A 57 -17.16 -6.28 -12.16
CA VAL A 57 -15.91 -6.84 -12.64
C VAL A 57 -15.86 -8.31 -12.24
N ILE A 58 -15.55 -9.18 -13.19
CA ILE A 58 -15.27 -10.59 -12.92
C ILE A 58 -13.81 -10.84 -13.20
N VAL A 59 -13.06 -11.33 -12.22
CA VAL A 59 -11.69 -11.77 -12.43
C VAL A 59 -11.70 -13.30 -12.54
N CYS A 60 -11.20 -13.84 -13.65
CA CYS A 60 -11.28 -15.28 -13.90
C CYS A 60 -10.15 -15.81 -14.78
N ASN A 61 -9.99 -17.12 -14.84
CA ASN A 61 -9.08 -17.78 -15.78
C ASN A 61 -9.75 -18.00 -17.16
N MET A 62 -8.96 -18.40 -18.17
CA MET A 62 -9.45 -18.60 -19.53
C MET A 62 -10.57 -19.65 -19.61
N MET A 63 -10.48 -20.76 -18.88
CA MET A 63 -11.53 -21.78 -18.82
C MET A 63 -12.87 -21.24 -18.30
N SER A 64 -12.82 -20.30 -17.35
CA SER A 64 -14.03 -19.67 -16.81
C SER A 64 -14.58 -18.62 -17.78
N LEU A 65 -13.73 -17.91 -18.51
CA LEU A 65 -14.16 -17.02 -19.59
C LEU A 65 -14.91 -17.79 -20.70
N GLU A 66 -14.37 -18.92 -21.17
CA GLU A 66 -15.03 -19.73 -22.21
C GLU A 66 -16.46 -20.13 -21.80
N LYS A 67 -16.65 -20.46 -20.52
CA LYS A 67 -17.97 -20.73 -19.94
C LYS A 67 -18.85 -19.50 -19.96
N ILE A 68 -18.35 -18.32 -19.55
CA ILE A 68 -19.09 -17.06 -19.62
C ILE A 68 -19.52 -16.74 -21.06
N MET A 69 -18.62 -16.93 -22.03
CA MET A 69 -18.89 -16.71 -23.45
C MET A 69 -19.93 -17.68 -24.03
N SER A 70 -20.08 -18.88 -23.45
CA SER A 70 -21.08 -19.86 -23.87
C SER A 70 -22.51 -19.55 -23.38
N LEU A 71 -22.66 -18.64 -22.42
CA LEU A 71 -23.96 -18.31 -21.84
C LEU A 71 -24.73 -17.37 -22.78
N PRO A 72 -25.96 -17.72 -23.21
CA PRO A 72 -26.71 -16.98 -24.23
C PRO A 72 -27.14 -15.57 -23.80
N LEU A 73 -27.09 -15.28 -22.50
CA LEU A 73 -27.49 -13.99 -21.93
C LEU A 73 -26.39 -12.93 -22.00
N PHE A 74 -25.15 -13.30 -22.33
CA PHE A 74 -24.01 -12.39 -22.39
C PHE A 74 -23.59 -12.15 -23.83
N LYS A 75 -23.78 -10.93 -24.31
CA LYS A 75 -23.28 -10.50 -25.61
C LYS A 75 -21.94 -9.80 -25.44
N LEU A 76 -20.88 -10.37 -26.00
CA LEU A 76 -19.57 -9.71 -26.07
C LEU A 76 -19.69 -8.44 -26.91
N VAL A 77 -19.24 -7.32 -26.36
CA VAL A 77 -19.26 -6.01 -27.01
C VAL A 77 -17.87 -5.58 -27.43
N LYS A 78 -16.86 -5.78 -26.56
CA LYS A 78 -15.48 -5.36 -26.82
C LYS A 78 -14.50 -6.32 -26.17
N GLU A 79 -13.40 -6.55 -26.87
CA GLU A 79 -12.20 -7.21 -26.34
C GLU A 79 -11.04 -6.22 -26.38
N THR A 80 -10.17 -6.24 -25.37
CA THR A 80 -8.99 -5.38 -25.32
C THR A 80 -7.85 -6.12 -24.65
N LYS A 81 -6.66 -6.08 -25.26
CA LYS A 81 -5.45 -6.68 -24.68
C LYS A 81 -4.51 -5.58 -24.20
N LYS A 82 -4.05 -5.70 -22.96
CA LYS A 82 -2.97 -4.91 -22.36
C LYS A 82 -1.80 -5.84 -22.03
N GLN A 83 -0.75 -5.28 -21.43
CA GLN A 83 0.44 -6.05 -21.07
C GLN A 83 0.11 -7.17 -20.09
N ASN A 84 -0.63 -6.86 -19.03
CA ASN A 84 -0.86 -7.79 -17.92
C ASN A 84 -2.22 -8.51 -18.00
N PHE A 85 -3.16 -7.97 -18.77
CA PHE A 85 -4.55 -8.46 -18.79
C PHE A 85 -5.11 -8.55 -20.21
N GLN A 86 -6.01 -9.52 -20.38
CA GLN A 86 -6.99 -9.54 -21.45
C GLN A 86 -8.36 -9.20 -20.87
N PHE A 87 -8.99 -8.19 -21.47
CA PHE A 87 -10.24 -7.63 -20.99
C PHE A 87 -11.37 -7.93 -21.97
N TYR A 88 -12.53 -8.24 -21.40
CA TYR A 88 -13.75 -8.47 -22.15
C TYR A 88 -14.87 -7.65 -21.53
N TYR A 89 -15.65 -7.00 -22.38
CA TYR A 89 -16.80 -6.22 -21.99
C TYR A 89 -18.06 -6.87 -22.56
N PHE A 90 -18.94 -7.33 -21.67
CA PHE A 90 -20.19 -7.96 -22.01
C PHE A 90 -21.37 -7.06 -21.63
N LYS A 91 -22.39 -7.10 -22.47
CA LYS A 91 -23.72 -6.57 -22.17
C LYS A 91 -24.64 -7.75 -21.86
N LYS A 92 -25.32 -7.70 -20.71
CA LYS A 92 -26.44 -8.58 -20.38
C LYS A 92 -27.73 -7.82 -20.67
N ASP A 93 -28.52 -8.36 -21.58
CA ASP A 93 -29.86 -7.81 -21.84
C ASP A 93 -30.77 -8.23 -20.68
N HIS A 94 -31.09 -7.28 -19.81
CA HIS A 94 -32.02 -7.47 -18.70
C HIS A 94 -33.25 -6.59 -18.91
N LYS A 95 -34.43 -7.09 -18.53
CA LYS A 95 -35.74 -6.49 -18.87
C LYS A 95 -35.92 -5.07 -18.33
N GLU A 96 -35.23 -4.71 -17.25
CA GLU A 96 -35.42 -3.44 -16.54
C GLU A 96 -34.32 -2.41 -16.83
N ALA A 97 -33.08 -2.84 -17.08
CA ALA A 97 -31.95 -1.98 -17.43
C ALA A 97 -30.79 -2.83 -17.97
N PRO A 98 -29.97 -2.32 -18.90
CA PRO A 98 -28.76 -3.03 -19.33
C PRO A 98 -27.79 -3.20 -18.15
N PHE A 99 -27.28 -4.41 -17.98
CA PHE A 99 -26.25 -4.71 -16.98
C PHE A 99 -24.91 -5.01 -17.69
N PHE A 100 -23.84 -4.44 -17.17
CA PHE A 100 -22.52 -4.48 -17.81
C PHE A 100 -21.53 -5.29 -16.98
N ILE A 101 -20.82 -6.19 -17.67
CA ILE A 101 -19.80 -7.05 -17.05
C ILE A 101 -18.46 -6.80 -17.71
N TYR A 102 -17.46 -6.53 -16.89
CA TYR A 102 -16.07 -6.40 -17.29
C TYR A 102 -15.32 -7.64 -16.79
N VAL A 103 -14.94 -8.53 -17.70
CA VAL A 103 -14.14 -9.71 -17.37
C VAL A 103 -12.67 -9.38 -17.55
N VAL A 104 -11.89 -9.65 -16.51
CA VAL A 104 -10.44 -9.46 -16.43
C VAL A 104 -9.79 -10.83 -16.37
N VAL A 105 -9.01 -11.17 -17.39
CA VAL A 105 -8.24 -12.42 -17.45
C VAL A 105 -6.76 -12.09 -17.34
N PRO A 106 -6.06 -12.53 -16.28
CA PRO A 106 -4.62 -12.33 -16.16
C PRO A 106 -3.88 -13.09 -17.25
N VAL A 107 -2.91 -12.43 -17.90
CA VAL A 107 -2.02 -13.04 -18.90
C VAL A 107 -0.53 -12.92 -18.52
N PHE A 108 -0.24 -12.38 -17.34
CA PHE A 108 1.10 -12.26 -16.77
C PHE A 108 1.62 -13.60 -16.23
N LYS A 109 2.94 -13.67 -15.97
CA LYS A 109 3.60 -14.88 -15.47
C LYS A 109 3.76 -14.88 -13.95
N LYS A 110 4.05 -16.04 -13.37
CA LYS A 110 4.24 -16.24 -11.92
C LYS A 110 5.38 -15.43 -11.33
N GLU A 111 6.43 -15.22 -12.10
CA GLU A 111 7.61 -14.48 -11.66
C GLU A 111 7.34 -12.96 -11.51
N GLU A 112 6.16 -12.49 -11.95
CA GLU A 112 5.71 -11.10 -11.91
C GLU A 112 4.92 -10.78 -10.62
N LEU A 113 5.08 -11.59 -9.57
CA LEU A 113 4.51 -11.36 -8.24
C LEU A 113 5.41 -10.51 -7.35
N HIS A 114 5.72 -9.28 -7.80
CA HIS A 114 6.51 -8.32 -7.02
C HIS A 114 5.94 -6.91 -7.18
N ARG A 115 6.38 -5.99 -6.32
CA ARG A 115 5.77 -4.66 -6.19
C ARG A 115 5.67 -3.83 -7.50
N ASP A 116 6.71 -3.83 -8.33
CA ASP A 116 6.66 -3.16 -9.66
C ASP A 116 5.60 -3.73 -10.60
N ALA A 117 5.56 -5.05 -10.74
CA ALA A 117 4.61 -5.69 -11.64
C ALA A 117 3.18 -5.46 -11.16
N PHE A 118 2.99 -5.49 -9.84
CA PHE A 118 1.71 -5.20 -9.23
C PHE A 118 1.25 -3.75 -9.44
N TRP A 119 2.17 -2.77 -9.38
CA TRP A 119 1.86 -1.38 -9.75
C TRP A 119 1.43 -1.28 -11.22
N LYS A 120 2.18 -1.91 -12.15
CA LYS A 120 1.85 -1.92 -13.59
C LYS A 120 0.49 -2.57 -13.87
N GLN A 121 0.16 -3.65 -13.17
CA GLN A 121 -1.16 -4.27 -13.25
C GLN A 121 -2.26 -3.28 -12.87
N ARG A 122 -2.09 -2.52 -11.78
CA ARG A 122 -3.09 -1.51 -11.37
C ARG A 122 -3.21 -0.37 -12.38
N CYS A 123 -2.11 0.04 -13.02
CA CYS A 123 -2.15 1.00 -14.13
C CYS A 123 -2.97 0.45 -15.32
N ASP A 124 -2.70 -0.78 -15.75
CA ASP A 124 -3.46 -1.42 -16.84
C ASP A 124 -4.97 -1.48 -16.55
N LEU A 125 -5.34 -1.82 -15.31
CA LEU A 125 -6.73 -1.86 -14.85
C LEU A 125 -7.36 -0.45 -14.88
N LEU A 126 -6.70 0.55 -14.30
CA LEU A 126 -7.21 1.93 -14.28
C LEU A 126 -7.40 2.48 -15.70
N ASP A 127 -6.41 2.30 -16.56
CA ASP A 127 -6.46 2.73 -17.96
C ASP A 127 -7.63 2.10 -18.71
N TYR A 128 -7.86 0.80 -18.50
CA TYR A 128 -8.98 0.10 -19.12
C TYR A 128 -10.32 0.67 -18.65
N PHE A 129 -10.53 0.79 -17.33
CA PHE A 129 -11.80 1.26 -16.78
C PHE A 129 -12.10 2.74 -17.09
N LYS A 130 -11.06 3.57 -17.25
CA LYS A 130 -11.21 4.95 -17.75
C LYS A 130 -11.84 5.03 -19.13
N THR A 131 -11.64 4.03 -20.00
CA THR A 131 -12.26 4.03 -21.35
C THR A 131 -13.79 3.89 -21.32
N PHE A 132 -14.37 3.57 -20.16
CA PHE A 132 -15.80 3.43 -19.92
C PHE A 132 -16.36 4.46 -18.93
N ASP A 133 -15.57 5.48 -18.56
CA ASP A 133 -15.92 6.48 -17.53
C ASP A 133 -16.31 5.84 -16.17
N LEU A 134 -15.72 4.69 -15.86
CA LEU A 134 -15.96 4.01 -14.59
C LEU A 134 -15.09 4.58 -13.49
N LYS A 135 -15.74 5.00 -12.39
CA LYS A 135 -15.07 5.43 -11.18
C LYS A 135 -14.72 4.21 -10.33
N ILE A 136 -13.50 3.70 -10.52
CA ILE A 136 -12.96 2.61 -9.71
C ILE A 136 -11.94 3.14 -8.71
N GLY A 137 -12.10 2.76 -7.44
CA GLY A 137 -11.19 3.16 -6.37
C GLY A 137 -9.86 2.40 -6.42
N SER A 138 -8.82 3.02 -5.88
CA SER A 138 -7.48 2.44 -5.67
C SER A 138 -7.48 1.09 -4.95
N THR A 139 -8.33 0.93 -3.92
CA THR A 139 -8.54 -0.32 -3.18
C THR A 139 -9.23 -1.40 -4.02
N GLN A 140 -10.20 -1.03 -4.86
CA GLN A 140 -10.84 -1.99 -5.77
C GLN A 140 -9.86 -2.47 -6.85
N LEU A 141 -9.03 -1.57 -7.38
CA LEU A 141 -7.93 -1.92 -8.30
C LEU A 141 -6.94 -2.88 -7.63
N LEU A 142 -6.61 -2.62 -6.36
CA LEU A 142 -5.75 -3.48 -5.55
C LEU A 142 -6.34 -4.89 -5.42
N ASP A 143 -7.61 -4.99 -5.02
CA ASP A 143 -8.27 -6.28 -4.81
C ASP A 143 -8.41 -7.09 -6.10
N ILE A 144 -8.75 -6.44 -7.22
CA ILE A 144 -8.81 -7.07 -8.55
C ILE A 144 -7.43 -7.64 -8.94
N ALA A 145 -6.36 -6.87 -8.74
CA ALA A 145 -5.01 -7.31 -9.07
C ALA A 145 -4.55 -8.48 -8.19
N ILE A 146 -4.84 -8.45 -6.88
CA ILE A 146 -4.55 -9.55 -5.95
C ILE A 146 -5.27 -10.81 -6.40
N GLN A 147 -6.55 -10.70 -6.72
CA GLN A 147 -7.34 -11.86 -7.12
C GLN A 147 -6.87 -12.44 -8.45
N ALA A 148 -6.48 -11.58 -9.40
CA ALA A 148 -5.88 -12.00 -10.64
C ALA A 148 -4.58 -12.79 -10.40
N CYS A 149 -3.77 -12.34 -9.44
CA CYS A 149 -2.57 -13.04 -9.03
C CYS A 149 -2.88 -14.41 -8.42
N ILE A 150 -3.85 -14.50 -7.51
CA ILE A 150 -4.28 -15.78 -6.89
C ILE A 150 -4.72 -16.78 -7.97
N ILE A 151 -5.56 -16.33 -8.93
CA ILE A 151 -6.08 -17.17 -10.01
C ILE A 151 -4.96 -17.62 -10.95
N CYS A 152 -4.08 -16.70 -11.36
CA CYS A 152 -2.98 -17.00 -12.29
C CYS A 152 -1.98 -18.00 -11.70
N ASN A 153 -1.70 -17.87 -10.40
CA ASN A 153 -0.64 -18.62 -9.74
C ASN A 153 -1.10 -19.90 -9.05
N GLY A 154 -2.41 -20.16 -9.05
CA GLY A 154 -3.00 -21.27 -8.33
C GLY A 154 -2.62 -21.25 -6.85
N VAL A 155 -2.57 -20.06 -6.24
CA VAL A 155 -2.13 -19.90 -4.84
C VAL A 155 -3.12 -20.61 -3.92
N THR A 156 -2.76 -21.82 -3.51
CA THR A 156 -3.49 -22.59 -2.51
C THR A 156 -3.28 -21.92 -1.15
N GLY A 157 -4.34 -21.39 -0.54
CA GLY A 157 -4.27 -20.64 0.73
C GLY A 157 -4.80 -19.20 0.64
N GLY A 158 -5.25 -18.76 -0.54
CA GLY A 158 -5.93 -17.49 -0.71
C GLY A 158 -5.03 -16.27 -0.47
N ARG A 159 -5.61 -15.21 0.07
CA ARG A 159 -4.98 -13.88 0.19
C ARG A 159 -3.73 -13.87 1.07
N ASN A 160 -3.73 -14.60 2.19
CA ASN A 160 -2.57 -14.70 3.08
C ASN A 160 -1.37 -15.35 2.39
N ALA A 161 -1.57 -16.47 1.70
CA ALA A 161 -0.51 -17.14 0.97
C ALA A 161 0.02 -16.28 -0.20
N TYR A 162 -0.86 -15.49 -0.82
CA TYR A 162 -0.44 -14.49 -1.80
C TYR A 162 0.48 -13.43 -1.18
N TRP A 163 0.13 -12.88 -0.01
CA TRP A 163 0.96 -11.88 0.65
C TRP A 163 2.32 -12.39 1.06
N ASP A 164 2.40 -13.64 1.53
CA ASP A 164 3.67 -14.29 1.84
C ASP A 164 4.59 -14.34 0.60
N ILE A 165 4.06 -14.80 -0.55
CA ILE A 165 4.81 -14.85 -1.82
C ILE A 165 5.19 -13.44 -2.31
N ALA A 166 4.25 -12.49 -2.25
CA ALA A 166 4.48 -11.12 -2.69
C ALA A 166 5.56 -10.42 -1.85
N LEU A 167 5.59 -10.68 -0.54
CA LEU A 167 6.64 -10.21 0.37
C LEU A 167 7.99 -10.81 -0.02
N GLU A 168 8.11 -12.13 -0.16
CA GLU A 168 9.38 -12.81 -0.49
C GLU A 168 9.98 -12.32 -1.81
N ASN A 169 9.17 -12.26 -2.86
CA ASN A 169 9.60 -11.81 -4.17
C ASN A 169 9.98 -10.32 -4.18
N SER A 170 9.19 -9.48 -3.51
CA SER A 170 9.51 -8.05 -3.39
C SER A 170 10.78 -7.86 -2.57
N GLN A 171 10.95 -8.62 -1.48
CA GLN A 171 12.12 -8.54 -0.61
C GLN A 171 13.40 -8.90 -1.35
N THR A 172 13.36 -9.94 -2.19
CA THR A 172 14.49 -10.34 -3.03
C THR A 172 14.93 -9.20 -3.96
N LYS A 173 13.96 -8.54 -4.62
CA LYS A 173 14.28 -7.41 -5.51
C LYS A 173 14.77 -6.18 -4.76
N PHE A 174 14.16 -5.85 -3.62
CA PHE A 174 14.60 -4.73 -2.79
C PHE A 174 16.04 -4.92 -2.34
N LYS A 175 16.38 -6.12 -1.85
CA LYS A 175 17.74 -6.51 -1.49
C LYS A 175 18.70 -6.35 -2.66
N GLU A 176 18.37 -6.90 -3.82
CA GLU A 176 19.24 -6.84 -5.01
C GLU A 176 19.53 -5.38 -5.41
N ILE A 177 18.49 -4.57 -5.55
CA ILE A 177 18.63 -3.19 -6.02
C ILE A 177 19.30 -2.30 -4.96
N THR A 178 18.96 -2.45 -3.68
CA THR A 178 19.61 -1.68 -2.61
C THR A 178 21.10 -2.02 -2.49
N ASN A 179 21.48 -3.28 -2.67
CA ASN A 179 22.90 -3.69 -2.71
C ASN A 179 23.67 -3.03 -3.88
N ARG A 180 23.02 -2.82 -5.02
CA ARG A 180 23.65 -2.11 -6.15
C ARG A 180 23.98 -0.65 -5.82
N TYR A 181 23.11 0.04 -5.08
CA TYR A 181 23.43 1.39 -4.59
C TYR A 181 24.59 1.39 -3.60
N TYR A 182 24.68 0.38 -2.72
CA TYR A 182 25.86 0.18 -1.86
C TYR A 182 27.14 -0.11 -2.64
N ALA A 183 27.03 -0.75 -3.81
CA ALA A 183 28.14 -0.99 -4.73
C ALA A 183 28.52 0.23 -5.59
N GLY A 184 27.84 1.37 -5.40
CA GLY A 184 28.16 2.63 -6.07
C GLY A 184 27.31 2.94 -7.30
N GLU A 185 26.20 2.22 -7.53
CA GLU A 185 25.24 2.62 -8.55
C GLU A 185 24.61 3.98 -8.23
N THR A 186 24.57 4.86 -9.23
CA THR A 186 23.95 6.18 -9.09
C THR A 186 22.44 6.10 -9.29
N TYR A 187 21.68 6.56 -8.30
CA TYR A 187 20.24 6.76 -8.45
C TYR A 187 19.95 7.93 -9.39
N LYS A 188 19.03 7.71 -10.33
CA LYS A 188 18.59 8.72 -11.29
C LYS A 188 17.20 9.19 -10.91
N SER A 189 17.12 10.33 -10.24
CA SER A 189 15.85 10.86 -9.72
C SER A 189 14.84 11.21 -10.81
N ASN A 190 15.31 11.69 -11.97
CA ASN A 190 14.48 12.01 -13.11
C ASN A 190 13.79 10.80 -13.75
N GLU A 191 14.31 9.58 -13.54
CA GLU A 191 13.70 8.33 -14.03
C GLU A 191 12.63 7.79 -13.06
N ASN A 192 12.48 8.36 -11.87
CA ASN A 192 11.59 7.83 -10.81
C ASN A 192 10.55 8.84 -10.32
N VAL A 193 10.10 9.72 -11.21
CA VAL A 193 8.87 10.50 -11.02
C VAL A 193 7.68 9.56 -11.25
N LEU A 194 6.69 9.58 -10.37
CA LEU A 194 5.54 8.67 -10.48
C LEU A 194 4.83 8.88 -11.83
N ASN A 195 4.41 7.78 -12.45
CA ASN A 195 3.78 7.72 -13.78
C ASN A 195 4.71 8.05 -14.98
N SER A 196 6.00 8.32 -14.77
CA SER A 196 6.95 8.43 -15.88
C SER A 196 7.26 7.06 -16.52
N GLU A 197 7.68 7.05 -17.79
CA GLU A 197 8.02 5.81 -18.52
C GLU A 197 9.13 4.98 -17.83
N GLY A 198 10.06 5.66 -17.15
CA GLY A 198 11.17 5.04 -16.41
C GLY A 198 10.81 4.56 -15.00
N TYR A 199 9.61 4.87 -14.50
CA TYR A 199 9.25 4.69 -13.10
C TYR A 199 9.37 3.23 -12.66
N SER A 200 10.10 3.01 -11.58
CA SER A 200 10.13 1.73 -10.86
C SER A 200 9.91 1.98 -9.39
N HIS A 201 8.80 1.46 -8.88
CA HIS A 201 8.47 1.48 -7.47
C HIS A 201 9.58 0.82 -6.65
N THR A 202 10.15 -0.27 -7.14
CA THR A 202 11.20 -1.01 -6.46
C THR A 202 12.50 -0.23 -6.44
N LYS A 203 12.88 0.46 -7.53
CA LYS A 203 14.07 1.33 -7.55
C LYS A 203 13.96 2.52 -6.60
N LEU A 204 12.81 3.20 -6.58
CA LEU A 204 12.54 4.34 -5.70
C LEU A 204 12.65 3.93 -4.23
N PHE A 205 11.91 2.90 -3.83
CA PHE A 205 11.92 2.43 -2.45
C PHE A 205 13.28 1.83 -2.05
N SER A 206 13.98 1.11 -2.94
CA SER A 206 15.35 0.66 -2.66
C SER A 206 16.33 1.81 -2.44
N TRP A 207 16.14 2.95 -3.12
CA TRP A 207 16.96 4.14 -2.91
C TRP A 207 16.66 4.79 -1.56
N ILE A 208 15.38 4.89 -1.18
CA ILE A 208 14.96 5.34 0.14
C ILE A 208 15.59 4.46 1.24
N TYR A 209 15.50 3.13 1.11
CA TYR A 209 16.06 2.19 2.08
C TYR A 209 17.59 2.33 2.19
N TYR A 210 18.26 2.58 1.07
CA TYR A 210 19.69 2.89 1.05
C TYR A 210 20.01 4.15 1.86
N VAL A 211 19.32 5.27 1.57
CA VAL A 211 19.55 6.55 2.26
C VAL A 211 19.26 6.45 3.76
N GLU A 212 18.14 5.82 4.14
CA GLU A 212 17.81 5.55 5.54
C GLU A 212 18.93 4.74 6.22
N SER A 213 19.42 3.69 5.55
CA SER A 213 20.51 2.85 6.08
C SER A 213 21.81 3.62 6.28
N LEU A 214 22.11 4.63 5.45
CA LEU A 214 23.29 5.51 5.65
C LEU A 214 23.16 6.33 6.93
N VAL A 215 21.99 6.92 7.18
CA VAL A 215 21.71 7.70 8.40
C VAL A 215 21.86 6.81 9.63
N ILE A 216 21.25 5.62 9.58
CA ILE A 216 21.27 4.64 10.67
C ILE A 216 22.71 4.17 10.95
N ARG A 217 23.47 3.81 9.90
CA ARG A 217 24.86 3.33 10.04
C ARG A 217 25.76 4.37 10.71
N LYS A 218 25.60 5.66 10.36
CA LYS A 218 26.34 6.75 11.00
C LYS A 218 26.07 6.82 12.50
N LEU A 219 24.82 6.59 12.93
CA LEU A 219 24.44 6.58 14.34
C LEU A 219 24.95 5.33 15.07
N CYS A 220 24.83 4.14 14.48
CA CYS A 220 25.35 2.88 15.06
C CYS A 220 26.82 3.00 15.47
N ASN A 221 27.65 3.57 14.60
CA ASN A 221 29.09 3.76 14.84
C ASN A 221 29.40 4.63 16.06
N SER A 222 28.42 5.40 16.56
CA SER A 222 28.61 6.34 17.68
C SER A 222 27.88 5.95 18.97
N LYS A 223 26.87 5.06 18.93
CA LYS A 223 25.95 4.80 20.06
C LYS A 223 25.85 3.33 20.50
N GLY A 224 26.44 2.39 19.77
CA GLY A 224 26.44 0.96 20.13
C GLY A 224 25.08 0.29 19.90
N LYS A 225 24.08 0.57 20.75
CA LYS A 225 22.71 0.07 20.61
C LYS A 225 21.77 1.19 20.17
N ILE A 226 20.97 0.95 19.13
CA ILE A 226 19.97 1.90 18.66
C ILE A 226 18.60 1.25 18.44
N SER A 227 17.55 2.07 18.44
CA SER A 227 16.15 1.70 18.24
C SER A 227 15.56 2.51 17.08
N ILE A 228 14.76 1.85 16.24
CA ILE A 228 14.20 2.43 15.03
C ILE A 228 12.71 2.16 14.98
N LEU A 229 11.93 3.21 14.74
CA LEU A 229 10.51 3.13 14.42
C LEU A 229 10.30 3.39 12.93
N GLU A 230 9.57 2.51 12.25
CA GLU A 230 9.07 2.75 10.90
C GLU A 230 7.55 2.87 10.92
N ILE A 231 7.07 4.02 10.48
CA ILE A 231 5.66 4.36 10.40
C ILE A 231 5.16 4.11 8.98
N GLY A 232 4.08 3.36 8.83
CA GLY A 232 3.61 2.90 7.52
C GLY A 232 4.44 1.72 6.99
N SER A 233 4.78 0.78 7.87
CA SER A 233 5.73 -0.30 7.56
C SER A 233 5.21 -1.34 6.56
N SER A 234 3.91 -1.32 6.21
CA SER A 234 3.26 -2.29 5.34
C SER A 234 3.59 -3.73 5.78
N PHE A 235 4.01 -4.60 4.86
CA PHE A 235 4.49 -5.94 5.17
C PHE A 235 6.01 -6.01 5.44
N GLY A 236 6.69 -4.88 5.67
CA GLY A 236 8.00 -4.84 6.33
C GLY A 236 9.25 -4.82 5.44
N ASN A 237 9.14 -4.69 4.11
CA ASN A 237 10.30 -4.78 3.21
C ASN A 237 11.47 -3.86 3.59
N SER A 238 11.17 -2.63 3.97
CA SER A 238 12.16 -1.64 4.37
C SER A 238 12.94 -2.11 5.61
N ILE A 239 12.23 -2.48 6.67
CA ILE A 239 12.83 -3.03 7.90
C ILE A 239 13.67 -4.26 7.59
N PHE A 240 13.15 -5.22 6.81
CA PHE A 240 13.89 -6.45 6.50
C PHE A 240 15.16 -6.16 5.69
N THR A 241 15.08 -5.24 4.74
CA THR A 241 16.23 -4.80 3.94
C THR A 241 17.28 -4.14 4.84
N LYS A 242 16.87 -3.25 5.75
CA LYS A 242 17.77 -2.58 6.71
C LYS A 242 18.39 -3.56 7.70
N ALA A 243 17.60 -4.48 8.26
CA ALA A 243 18.07 -5.49 9.21
C ALA A 243 19.16 -6.37 8.58
N GLU A 244 19.02 -6.72 7.30
CA GLU A 244 20.03 -7.49 6.58
C GLU A 244 21.29 -6.66 6.26
N LEU A 245 21.13 -5.44 5.73
CA LEU A 245 22.25 -4.58 5.31
C LEU A 245 23.07 -4.01 6.48
N LEU A 246 22.49 -4.01 7.67
CA LEU A 246 23.11 -3.55 8.90
C LEU A 246 23.39 -4.72 9.86
N THR A 247 23.54 -5.92 9.31
CA THR A 247 23.96 -7.11 10.06
C THR A 247 25.24 -6.81 10.86
N GLY A 248 25.24 -7.16 12.14
CA GLY A 248 26.34 -6.89 13.07
C GLY A 248 26.18 -5.61 13.89
N ALA A 249 25.26 -4.71 13.53
CA ALA A 249 24.87 -3.59 14.37
C ALA A 249 23.80 -4.02 15.40
N ASN A 250 23.86 -3.49 16.62
CA ASN A 250 22.86 -3.76 17.65
C ASN A 250 21.65 -2.81 17.47
N ILE A 251 20.75 -3.19 16.57
CA ILE A 251 19.59 -2.38 16.19
C ILE A 251 18.30 -3.11 16.53
N LYS A 252 17.40 -2.47 17.27
CA LYS A 252 16.00 -2.91 17.42
C LYS A 252 15.11 -2.17 16.41
N PHE A 253 14.31 -2.90 15.64
CA PHE A 253 13.32 -2.34 14.73
C PHE A 253 11.90 -2.56 15.23
N LEU A 254 11.06 -1.54 15.08
CA LEU A 254 9.61 -1.63 15.23
C LEU A 254 8.93 -1.07 13.99
N GLY A 255 8.15 -1.89 13.30
CA GLY A 255 7.24 -1.43 12.25
C GLY A 255 5.84 -1.20 12.80
N ILE A 256 5.18 -0.11 12.39
CA ILE A 256 3.75 0.09 12.64
C ILE A 256 3.00 0.32 11.33
N ASP A 257 1.85 -0.34 11.17
CA ASP A 257 0.95 -0.14 10.04
C ASP A 257 -0.52 -0.34 10.46
N ILE A 258 -1.44 0.33 9.76
CA ILE A 258 -2.89 0.21 10.02
C ILE A 258 -3.46 -1.11 9.50
N ASN A 259 -2.84 -1.72 8.49
CA ASN A 259 -3.34 -2.92 7.86
C ASN A 259 -2.86 -4.19 8.60
N ASN A 260 -3.77 -4.76 9.40
CA ASN A 260 -3.53 -6.00 10.14
C ASN A 260 -3.03 -7.16 9.26
N GLU A 261 -3.56 -7.30 8.04
CA GLU A 261 -3.21 -8.41 7.14
C GLU A 261 -1.73 -8.35 6.73
N LEU A 262 -1.25 -7.14 6.42
CA LEU A 262 0.15 -6.91 6.04
C LEU A 262 1.07 -7.05 7.26
N VAL A 263 0.65 -6.55 8.42
CA VAL A 263 1.39 -6.70 9.68
C VAL A 263 1.53 -8.17 10.07
N ASP A 264 0.47 -8.97 9.94
CA ASP A 264 0.51 -10.38 10.29
C ASP A 264 1.39 -11.18 9.31
N THR A 265 1.40 -10.79 8.03
CA THR A 265 2.35 -11.29 7.04
C THR A 265 3.79 -10.98 7.45
N ALA A 266 4.09 -9.75 7.85
CA ALA A 266 5.41 -9.37 8.33
C ALA A 266 5.83 -10.16 9.59
N LYS A 267 4.92 -10.38 10.54
CA LYS A 267 5.18 -11.20 11.74
C LYS A 267 5.48 -12.65 11.39
N ARG A 268 4.74 -13.26 10.45
CA ARG A 268 5.05 -14.63 9.97
C ARG A 268 6.44 -14.69 9.36
N TYR A 269 6.81 -13.68 8.56
CA TYR A 269 8.15 -13.59 7.97
C TYR A 269 9.25 -13.46 9.05
N VAL A 270 9.04 -12.63 10.08
CA VAL A 270 9.94 -12.52 11.24
C VAL A 270 10.14 -13.86 11.93
N GLN A 271 9.05 -14.59 12.20
CA GLN A 271 9.10 -15.90 12.86
C GLN A 271 9.83 -16.94 11.99
N HIS A 272 9.52 -16.98 10.70
CA HIS A 272 10.13 -17.90 9.75
C HIS A 272 11.64 -17.68 9.63
N ASN A 273 12.07 -16.42 9.54
CA ASN A 273 13.47 -16.02 9.38
C ASN A 273 14.22 -15.78 10.71
N ARG A 274 13.56 -16.00 11.85
CA ARG A 274 14.12 -15.82 13.20
C ARG A 274 14.76 -14.45 13.43
N LEU A 275 14.08 -13.38 13.00
CA LEU A 275 14.57 -12.00 13.14
C LEU A 275 14.28 -11.45 14.54
N GLU A 276 15.08 -11.83 15.54
CA GLU A 276 14.85 -11.53 16.97
C GLU A 276 14.83 -10.02 17.30
N ASN A 277 15.44 -9.20 16.46
CA ASN A 277 15.55 -7.76 16.65
C ASN A 277 14.48 -6.96 15.89
N VAL A 278 13.49 -7.62 15.28
CA VAL A 278 12.43 -7.00 14.50
C VAL A 278 11.06 -7.32 15.11
N GLU A 279 10.28 -6.29 15.39
CA GLU A 279 8.90 -6.40 15.86
C GLU A 279 7.95 -5.60 14.96
N PHE A 280 6.67 -5.99 14.94
CA PHE A 280 5.60 -5.26 14.27
C PHE A 280 4.41 -5.04 15.18
N LEU A 281 3.81 -3.86 15.07
CA LEU A 281 2.60 -3.44 15.76
C LEU A 281 1.54 -3.07 14.72
N ALA A 282 0.33 -3.58 14.86
CA ALA A 282 -0.78 -3.05 14.10
C ALA A 282 -1.39 -1.87 14.85
N GLY A 283 -1.61 -0.76 14.16
CA GLY A 283 -2.15 0.45 14.77
C GLY A 283 -2.40 1.57 13.78
N ASP A 284 -3.45 2.34 14.04
CA ASP A 284 -3.78 3.55 13.31
C ASP A 284 -3.07 4.75 13.96
N ILE A 285 -2.16 5.37 13.22
CA ILE A 285 -1.33 6.50 13.66
C ILE A 285 -2.10 7.84 13.75
N THR A 286 -3.39 7.82 13.43
CA THR A 286 -4.30 8.95 13.66
C THR A 286 -4.98 8.88 15.03
N GLN A 287 -4.91 7.74 15.74
CA GLN A 287 -5.56 7.53 17.03
C GLN A 287 -4.72 8.09 18.20
N PRO A 288 -5.29 8.81 19.17
CA PRO A 288 -4.52 9.51 20.22
C PRO A 288 -3.54 8.64 21.03
N ASP A 289 -3.77 7.33 21.14
CA ASP A 289 -2.97 6.41 21.95
C ASP A 289 -1.85 5.68 21.18
N TRP A 290 -1.74 5.89 19.86
CA TRP A 290 -0.78 5.15 19.01
C TRP A 290 0.67 5.37 19.46
N LYS A 291 1.02 6.62 19.81
CA LYS A 291 2.36 7.01 20.28
C LYS A 291 2.71 6.31 21.59
N ILE A 292 1.76 6.20 22.52
CA ILE A 292 1.96 5.51 23.80
C ILE A 292 2.25 4.03 23.55
N LYS A 293 1.43 3.36 22.73
CA LYS A 293 1.62 1.95 22.37
C LYS A 293 2.98 1.69 21.71
N ALA A 294 3.41 2.58 20.81
CA ALA A 294 4.71 2.45 20.16
C ALA A 294 5.88 2.64 21.16
N LEU A 295 5.79 3.62 22.06
CA LEU A 295 6.81 3.85 23.09
C LEU A 295 6.87 2.71 24.12
N GLU A 296 5.74 2.11 24.50
CA GLU A 296 5.71 0.93 25.37
C GLU A 296 6.52 -0.25 24.79
N LYS A 297 6.44 -0.46 23.46
CA LYS A 297 7.28 -1.43 22.75
C LYS A 297 8.78 -1.09 22.80
N ASN A 298 9.12 0.16 23.09
CA ASN A 298 10.47 0.64 23.33
C ASN A 298 10.72 1.00 24.80
N GLN A 299 10.04 0.33 25.73
CA GLN A 299 10.25 0.49 27.19
C GLN A 299 10.03 1.94 27.68
N GLY A 300 9.12 2.67 27.05
CA GLY A 300 8.84 4.07 27.33
C GLY A 300 9.90 5.05 26.82
N GLN A 301 10.91 4.58 26.09
CA GLN A 301 11.98 5.43 25.55
C GLN A 301 11.68 5.93 24.14
N LEU A 302 12.17 7.13 23.81
CA LEU A 302 12.22 7.63 22.43
C LEU A 302 13.03 6.68 21.54
N PHE A 303 12.65 6.59 20.28
CA PHE A 303 13.39 5.87 19.26
C PHE A 303 14.61 6.69 18.82
N ASP A 304 15.73 6.06 18.52
CA ASP A 304 16.92 6.78 18.06
C ASP A 304 16.68 7.40 16.66
N VAL A 305 15.99 6.66 15.80
CA VAL A 305 15.53 7.11 14.48
C VAL A 305 14.06 6.78 14.29
N VAL A 306 13.30 7.73 13.75
CA VAL A 306 11.95 7.48 13.20
C VAL A 306 12.04 7.60 11.69
N THR A 307 11.38 6.70 10.98
CA THR A 307 11.27 6.70 9.51
C THR A 307 9.79 6.68 9.14
N ALA A 308 9.39 7.48 8.16
CA ALA A 308 8.04 7.45 7.58
C ALA A 308 8.17 7.61 6.08
N SER A 309 8.01 6.50 5.37
CA SER A 309 8.34 6.41 3.95
C SER A 309 7.11 6.06 3.14
N HIS A 310 6.79 6.93 2.18
CA HIS A 310 5.55 6.87 1.40
C HIS A 310 4.30 6.81 2.27
N LEU A 311 4.13 7.84 3.11
CA LEU A 311 3.02 7.91 4.05
C LEU A 311 2.33 9.28 4.04
N LEU A 312 3.08 10.38 3.97
CA LEU A 312 2.51 11.74 4.08
C LEU A 312 1.47 12.01 2.99
N GLU A 313 1.68 11.50 1.78
CA GLU A 313 0.78 11.61 0.64
C GLU A 313 -0.57 10.88 0.84
N HIS A 314 -0.62 9.93 1.77
CA HIS A 314 -1.82 9.16 2.12
C HIS A 314 -2.56 9.72 3.34
N LEU A 315 -2.09 10.82 3.94
CA LEU A 315 -2.69 11.38 5.14
C LEU A 315 -3.65 12.53 4.82
N LYS A 316 -4.87 12.44 5.35
CA LYS A 316 -5.77 13.59 5.48
C LYS A 316 -5.70 14.12 6.91
N PRO A 317 -5.40 15.42 7.10
CA PRO A 317 -5.61 16.06 8.38
C PRO A 317 -7.04 15.79 8.88
N SER A 318 -7.16 15.28 10.10
CA SER A 318 -8.43 14.94 10.73
C SER A 318 -8.30 14.96 12.26
N GLY A 319 -9.42 15.16 12.95
CA GLY A 319 -9.44 15.28 14.41
C GLY A 319 -8.63 16.47 14.90
N ASN A 320 -7.62 16.21 15.74
CA ASN A 320 -6.74 17.24 16.32
C ASN A 320 -5.56 17.61 15.40
N LYS A 321 -5.44 17.00 14.22
CA LYS A 321 -4.39 17.28 13.24
C LYS A 321 -4.98 18.21 12.19
N HIS A 322 -4.53 19.45 12.20
CA HIS A 322 -4.99 20.52 11.34
C HIS A 322 -4.21 20.57 10.01
N SER A 323 -3.00 20.02 9.97
CA SER A 323 -2.19 19.94 8.75
C SER A 323 -1.21 18.75 8.76
N LEU A 324 -0.50 18.53 7.65
CA LEU A 324 0.53 17.49 7.55
C LEU A 324 1.72 17.75 8.50
N ILE A 325 1.99 19.01 8.85
CA ILE A 325 3.08 19.36 9.75
C ILE A 325 2.87 18.81 11.16
N ASP A 326 1.62 18.65 11.59
CA ASP A 326 1.29 18.12 12.91
C ASP A 326 1.74 16.67 13.06
N PHE A 327 1.63 15.88 11.98
CA PHE A 327 2.17 14.52 11.93
C PHE A 327 3.70 14.54 12.03
N ILE A 328 4.37 15.42 11.28
CA ILE A 328 5.83 15.51 11.27
C ILE A 328 6.37 15.90 12.64
N VAL A 329 5.74 16.88 13.30
CA VAL A 329 6.10 17.29 14.67
C VAL A 329 5.93 16.13 15.64
N GLU A 330 4.78 15.45 15.60
CA GLU A 330 4.50 14.33 16.49
C GLU A 330 5.50 13.17 16.30
N TRP A 331 5.84 12.84 15.05
CA TRP A 331 6.82 11.80 14.73
C TRP A 331 8.23 12.20 15.13
N PHE A 332 8.60 13.47 14.96
CA PHE A 332 9.91 13.97 15.38
C PHE A 332 10.06 14.00 16.91
N ASP A 333 8.97 14.26 17.64
CA ASP A 333 8.94 14.15 19.11
C ASP A 333 9.19 12.73 19.61
N MET A 334 8.95 11.71 18.78
CA MET A 334 9.27 10.32 19.09
C MET A 334 10.73 9.95 18.77
N ALA A 335 11.44 10.81 18.04
CA ALA A 335 12.84 10.61 17.66
C ALA A 335 13.80 11.25 18.68
N ARG A 336 14.87 10.54 19.02
CA ARG A 336 15.98 11.05 19.83
C ARG A 336 16.99 11.80 18.98
N TYR A 337 17.26 11.34 17.76
CA TYR A 337 18.28 11.95 16.90
C TYR A 337 17.73 12.41 15.55
N ALA A 338 16.97 11.58 14.84
CA ALA A 338 16.55 11.90 13.49
C ALA A 338 15.16 11.37 13.12
N LEU A 339 14.45 12.13 12.28
CA LEU A 339 13.30 11.70 11.50
C LEU A 339 13.68 11.70 10.02
N VAL A 340 13.51 10.57 9.34
CA VAL A 340 13.65 10.46 7.89
C VAL A 340 12.27 10.34 7.27
N LEU A 341 11.94 11.27 6.38
CA LEU A 341 10.70 11.30 5.63
C LEU A 341 11.00 11.03 4.17
N SER A 342 10.18 10.23 3.52
CA SER A 342 10.20 10.11 2.07
C SER A 342 8.81 10.12 1.47
N VAL A 343 8.68 10.76 0.32
CA VAL A 343 7.45 10.85 -0.47
C VAL A 343 7.78 10.62 -1.95
N PRO A 344 6.86 10.07 -2.74
CA PRO A 344 6.97 10.07 -4.19
C PRO A 344 6.95 11.50 -4.69
N LEU A 345 7.79 11.77 -5.70
CA LEU A 345 7.67 13.01 -6.46
C LEU A 345 6.62 12.84 -7.56
N GLU A 346 5.67 13.76 -7.56
CA GLU A 346 4.47 13.77 -8.40
C GLU A 346 4.13 15.20 -8.81
N GLU A 347 3.65 15.37 -10.04
CA GLU A 347 3.10 16.64 -10.53
C GLU A 347 1.57 16.73 -10.35
N GLU A 348 0.92 15.58 -10.16
CA GLU A 348 -0.52 15.45 -9.95
C GLU A 348 -0.83 14.26 -9.05
N ILE A 349 -2.02 14.25 -8.46
CA ILE A 349 -2.46 13.17 -7.56
C ILE A 349 -2.61 11.86 -8.35
N SER A 350 -1.85 10.83 -7.96
CA SER A 350 -2.01 9.48 -8.49
C SER A 350 -3.32 8.81 -8.07
N GLN A 351 -4.17 8.53 -9.05
CA GLN A 351 -5.37 7.71 -8.87
C GLN A 351 -5.05 6.23 -8.60
N VAL A 352 -3.88 5.75 -9.05
CA VAL A 352 -3.45 4.37 -8.79
C VAL A 352 -3.08 4.20 -7.33
N SER A 353 -2.49 5.22 -6.70
CA SER A 353 -1.87 5.06 -5.38
C SER A 353 -2.73 5.53 -4.21
N ASP A 354 -3.96 6.02 -4.40
CA ASP A 354 -4.79 6.58 -3.32
C ASP A 354 -4.13 7.75 -2.58
N HIS A 355 -3.39 8.59 -3.31
CA HIS A 355 -2.80 9.78 -2.72
C HIS A 355 -3.90 10.82 -2.48
N PHE A 356 -3.84 11.49 -1.33
CA PHE A 356 -4.68 12.64 -1.01
C PHE A 356 -3.94 13.95 -1.22
N ASP A 357 -2.62 13.88 -1.26
CA ASP A 357 -1.76 15.00 -1.57
C ASP A 357 -0.61 14.53 -2.48
N TYR A 358 0.00 15.46 -3.20
CA TYR A 358 1.17 15.17 -4.05
C TYR A 358 2.34 16.05 -3.62
N PHE A 359 3.56 15.60 -3.92
CA PHE A 359 4.77 16.30 -3.52
C PHE A 359 5.66 16.59 -4.72
N THR A 360 6.05 17.86 -4.83
CA THR A 360 7.08 18.34 -5.75
C THR A 360 8.30 18.79 -4.94
N VAL A 361 9.44 18.96 -5.62
CA VAL A 361 10.64 19.52 -4.96
C VAL A 361 10.34 20.89 -4.34
N PRO A 362 9.72 21.88 -5.04
CA PRO A 362 9.36 23.15 -4.42
C PRO A 362 8.46 23.02 -3.17
N LYS A 363 7.55 22.04 -3.16
CA LYS A 363 6.68 21.80 -2.00
C LYS A 363 7.47 21.27 -0.81
N LEU A 364 8.42 20.36 -1.03
CA LEU A 364 9.33 19.88 0.02
C LEU A 364 10.26 20.98 0.55
N GLU A 365 10.68 21.91 -0.32
CA GLU A 365 11.47 23.08 0.09
C GLU A 365 10.64 24.04 0.97
N ALA A 366 9.37 24.26 0.61
CA ALA A 366 8.44 25.03 1.43
C ALA A 366 8.22 24.36 2.80
N LEU A 367 7.97 23.05 2.80
CA LEU A 367 7.82 22.26 4.02
C LEU A 367 9.07 22.33 4.92
N THR A 368 10.26 22.33 4.33
CA THR A 368 11.53 22.51 5.06
C THR A 368 11.57 23.85 5.81
N LYS A 369 11.10 24.94 5.18
CA LYS A 369 11.04 26.26 5.82
C LYS A 369 10.05 26.26 6.99
N GLU A 370 8.90 25.62 6.81
CA GLU A 370 7.87 25.50 7.85
C GLU A 370 8.37 24.69 9.05
N ILE A 371 9.01 23.54 8.82
CA ILE A 371 9.65 22.72 9.86
C ILE A 371 10.64 23.57 10.66
N ARG A 372 11.56 24.27 9.98
CA ARG A 372 12.55 25.12 10.66
C ARG A 372 11.90 26.23 11.48
N ALA A 373 10.83 26.84 10.98
CA ALA A 373 10.11 27.88 11.71
C ALA A 373 9.45 27.35 12.99
N ILE A 374 8.76 26.20 12.92
CA ILE A 374 8.09 25.58 14.07
C ILE A 374 9.08 25.20 15.17
N PHE A 375 10.24 24.67 14.77
CA PHE A 375 11.29 24.31 15.72
C PHE A 375 12.25 25.47 16.04
N ASN A 376 11.89 26.73 15.73
CA ASN A 376 12.72 27.91 16.00
C ASN A 376 14.20 27.77 15.56
N ASN A 377 14.44 27.11 14.42
CA ASN A 377 15.77 26.76 13.89
C ASN A 377 16.65 25.86 14.80
N GLN A 378 16.06 25.16 15.78
CA GLN A 378 16.75 24.20 16.66
C GLN A 378 16.93 22.81 16.03
N VAL A 379 16.53 22.66 14.76
CA VAL A 379 16.68 21.42 13.99
C VAL A 379 17.52 21.68 12.75
N GLU A 380 18.32 20.71 12.37
CA GLU A 380 18.95 20.66 11.05
C GLU A 380 18.00 19.92 10.11
N VAL A 381 17.67 20.53 8.96
CA VAL A 381 16.97 19.85 7.88
C VAL A 381 17.93 19.69 6.72
N ASP A 382 18.31 18.45 6.45
CA ASP A 382 19.24 18.03 5.41
C ASP A 382 18.45 17.75 4.12
N CYS A 383 18.69 18.58 3.11
CA CYS A 383 17.99 18.57 1.83
C CYS A 383 18.82 17.95 0.70
N ASN A 384 19.93 17.27 1.00
CA ASN A 384 20.80 16.69 -0.04
C ASN A 384 20.07 15.67 -0.93
N TYR A 385 18.97 15.09 -0.43
CA TYR A 385 18.16 14.10 -1.13
C TYR A 385 16.77 14.61 -1.52
N ILE A 386 16.53 15.93 -1.46
CA ILE A 386 15.20 16.51 -1.72
C ILE A 386 14.71 16.24 -3.15
N ALA A 387 15.64 16.22 -4.12
CA ALA A 387 15.35 15.86 -5.52
C ALA A 387 14.95 14.38 -5.70
N SER A 388 15.08 13.56 -4.65
CA SER A 388 14.59 12.18 -4.60
C SER A 388 13.35 12.03 -3.71
N GLY A 389 12.76 13.15 -3.25
CA GLY A 389 11.61 13.12 -2.35
C GLY A 389 11.93 12.81 -0.89
N ILE A 390 13.19 12.94 -0.46
CA ILE A 390 13.63 12.57 0.90
C ILE A 390 14.03 13.81 1.70
N LEU A 391 13.54 13.90 2.93
CA LEU A 391 13.93 14.90 3.93
C LEU A 391 14.48 14.21 5.19
N ILE A 392 15.60 14.70 5.70
CA ILE A 392 16.18 14.21 6.96
C ILE A 392 16.20 15.36 7.96
N ILE A 393 15.46 15.21 9.06
CA ILE A 393 15.35 16.20 10.13
C ILE A 393 16.13 15.67 11.33
N LYS A 394 17.11 16.44 11.81
CA LYS A 394 18.02 16.04 12.90
C LYS A 394 17.89 17.01 14.07
N LYS A 395 17.92 16.49 15.30
CA LYS A 395 18.08 17.33 16.50
C LYS A 395 19.50 17.90 16.52
N GLN A 396 19.63 19.20 16.79
CA GLN A 396 20.95 19.78 17.06
C GLN A 396 21.51 19.16 18.36
N GLY A 397 22.73 18.63 18.27
CA GLY A 397 23.39 17.89 19.34
C GLY A 397 24.05 18.76 20.38
#